data_AF-A0A653F086-F1
#
_entry.id   AF-A0A653F086-F1
#
_cell.length_a   1.000
_cell.length_b   1.000
_cell.length_c   1.000
_cell.angle_alpha   90.00
_cell.angle_beta   90.00
_cell.angle_gamma   90.00
#
_symmetry.space_group_name_H-M   'P 1'
#
loop_
_entity.id
_entity.type
_entity.pdbx_description
1 polymer ?
#
loop_
_entity_poly.entity_id
_entity_poly.type
_entity_poly.pdbx_seq_one_letter_code
_entity_poly.pdbx_strand_id
1 'polypeptide(L)'
;MKIVDHEGFRKEQAEALTHGRYLGLGFSAYIEATGAATGHMATEGATIRMEPTGKITVYVNGGSSGNSLETTVIQLTADVLGADFDDVGTIQGDTATTPYGAGTQGSRSGPMTAGAVSEAGTMLREKIVKLAAHRLKVAESEVELGHSRAAVRGDPSRQVTFGELADVAYYSPQQLPAGMSPNLEATARFNSPNPIHWANATHACTCEVDTATGKVTLLRYIVSEDVGPMINPAIVEGQIAGGTVQGIGGALLENLVYDDDGNPLATTFVDYLLPTATEVPLIEYGHVEIPGPGPGGYKGVGEGGAIGSVPAVINAINDALAPLGVAMTRLPASPASIVSLLEEASR
;
A
#
# COMPACT_ATOMS: atom_id res chain seq x y z
N MET A 1 4.76 -21.63 -3.98
CA MET A 1 5.06 -22.99 -4.49
C MET A 1 4.81 -23.14 -6.00
N LYS A 2 3.61 -22.83 -6.53
CA LYS A 2 3.33 -22.98 -7.96
C LYS A 2 4.08 -21.95 -8.84
N ILE A 3 4.06 -20.67 -8.46
CA ILE A 3 4.68 -19.58 -9.24
C ILE A 3 6.19 -19.81 -9.42
N VAL A 4 6.87 -20.29 -8.37
CA VAL A 4 8.32 -20.55 -8.37
C VAL A 4 8.71 -21.87 -9.04
N ASP A 5 7.76 -22.74 -9.40
CA ASP A 5 8.02 -24.13 -9.83
C ASP A 5 9.00 -24.85 -8.89
N HIS A 6 8.59 -25.04 -7.64
CA HIS A 6 9.46 -25.57 -6.59
C HIS A 6 10.14 -26.90 -6.98
N GLU A 7 9.41 -27.83 -7.60
CA GLU A 7 9.98 -29.11 -8.02
C GLU A 7 10.99 -28.96 -9.17
N GLY A 8 10.71 -28.06 -10.13
CA GLY A 8 11.66 -27.69 -11.18
C GLY A 8 12.94 -27.11 -10.60
N PHE A 9 12.83 -26.13 -9.70
CA PHE A 9 13.99 -25.50 -9.06
C PHE A 9 14.85 -26.51 -8.28
N ARG A 10 14.24 -27.44 -7.53
CA ARG A 10 15.00 -28.45 -6.77
C ARG A 10 15.79 -29.40 -7.69
N LYS A 11 15.29 -29.68 -8.90
CA LYS A 11 16.05 -30.45 -9.91
C LYS A 11 17.22 -29.62 -10.46
N GLU A 12 16.98 -28.36 -10.79
CA GLU A 12 18.02 -27.42 -11.26
C GLU A 12 19.13 -27.24 -10.21
N GLN A 13 18.77 -27.04 -8.95
CA GLN A 13 19.71 -26.92 -7.83
C GLN A 13 20.61 -28.16 -7.71
N ALA A 14 20.02 -29.36 -7.77
CA ALA A 14 20.79 -30.60 -7.68
C ALA A 14 21.76 -30.76 -8.87
N GLU A 15 21.33 -30.39 -10.07
CA GLU A 15 22.19 -30.41 -11.27
C GLU A 15 23.32 -29.37 -11.17
N ALA A 16 23.01 -28.14 -10.74
CA ALA A 16 23.98 -27.07 -10.55
C ALA A 16 25.07 -27.46 -9.54
N LEU A 17 24.70 -28.16 -8.46
CA LEU A 17 25.64 -28.64 -7.45
C LEU A 17 26.66 -29.64 -8.04
N THR A 18 26.27 -30.48 -9.01
CA THR A 18 27.23 -31.39 -9.68
C THR A 18 28.31 -30.66 -10.48
N HIS A 19 28.05 -29.39 -10.81
CA HIS A 19 28.97 -28.48 -11.50
C HIS A 19 29.64 -27.47 -10.55
N GLY A 20 29.52 -27.65 -9.23
CA GLY A 20 30.11 -26.76 -8.23
C GLY A 20 29.42 -25.40 -8.09
N ARG A 21 28.16 -25.28 -8.53
CA ARG A 21 27.36 -24.06 -8.40
C ARG A 21 26.36 -24.21 -7.24
N TYR A 22 26.28 -23.19 -6.39
CA TYR A 22 25.48 -23.22 -5.16
C TYR A 22 24.23 -22.35 -5.35
N LEU A 23 23.16 -22.99 -5.82
CA LEU A 23 21.85 -22.36 -5.94
C LEU A 23 21.03 -22.58 -4.68
N GLY A 24 20.21 -21.61 -4.30
CA GLY A 24 19.33 -21.74 -3.15
C GLY A 24 17.98 -21.06 -3.34
N LEU A 25 16.98 -21.60 -2.65
CA LEU A 25 15.61 -21.10 -2.63
C LEU A 25 15.18 -20.80 -1.19
N GLY A 26 14.83 -19.54 -0.96
CA GLY A 26 14.33 -19.05 0.31
C GLY A 26 12.87 -18.66 0.23
N PHE A 27 12.13 -18.99 1.28
CA PHE A 27 10.77 -18.50 1.49
C PHE A 27 10.71 -17.65 2.75
N SER A 28 9.81 -16.69 2.75
CA SER A 28 9.37 -15.98 3.95
C SER A 28 7.87 -15.77 3.87
N ALA A 29 7.14 -16.25 4.87
CA ALA A 29 5.71 -15.99 5.01
C ALA A 29 5.48 -15.20 6.29
N TYR A 30 4.72 -14.12 6.22
CA TYR A 30 4.41 -13.28 7.37
C TYR A 30 2.93 -12.97 7.47
N ILE A 31 2.52 -12.60 8.67
CA ILE A 31 1.26 -11.91 8.96
C ILE A 31 1.65 -10.56 9.55
N GLU A 32 1.14 -9.49 8.96
CA GLU A 32 1.48 -8.12 9.32
C GLU A 32 0.29 -7.43 9.98
N ALA A 33 0.57 -6.80 11.11
CA ALA A 33 -0.36 -5.91 11.77
C ALA A 33 -0.37 -4.55 11.06
N THR A 34 -1.36 -4.32 10.18
CA THR A 34 -1.54 -3.03 9.49
C THR A 34 -2.71 -2.25 10.10
N GLY A 35 -3.00 -1.05 9.58
CA GLY A 35 -4.20 -0.33 10.01
C GLY A 35 -4.18 0.07 11.48
N ALA A 36 -2.99 0.28 12.06
CA ALA A 36 -2.82 0.54 13.49
C ALA A 36 -3.80 1.61 13.98
N ALA A 37 -4.76 1.17 14.80
CA ALA A 37 -5.88 1.97 15.26
C ALA A 37 -5.96 1.98 16.80
N THR A 38 -4.84 2.32 17.44
CA THR A 38 -4.73 2.41 18.90
C THR A 38 -4.34 3.83 19.34
N GLY A 39 -4.86 4.27 20.49
CA GLY A 39 -4.56 5.59 21.05
C GLY A 39 -4.87 6.73 20.06
N HIS A 40 -3.91 7.60 19.81
CA HIS A 40 -4.06 8.72 18.86
C HIS A 40 -4.25 8.24 17.40
N MET A 41 -3.85 7.02 17.05
CA MET A 41 -3.99 6.42 15.72
C MET A 41 -5.36 5.79 15.46
N ALA A 42 -6.21 5.67 16.49
CA ALA A 42 -7.53 5.05 16.39
C ALA A 42 -8.47 5.75 15.40
N THR A 43 -8.18 7.00 15.06
CA THR A 43 -9.04 7.80 14.20
C THR A 43 -8.34 8.39 12.99
N GLU A 44 -9.09 8.61 11.92
CA GLU A 44 -8.66 9.38 10.75
C GLU A 44 -9.77 10.33 10.29
N GLY A 45 -9.39 11.50 9.77
CA GLY A 45 -10.32 12.56 9.38
C GLY A 45 -10.38 12.76 7.87
N ALA A 46 -11.59 13.01 7.37
CA ALA A 46 -11.79 13.47 5.99
C ALA A 46 -12.91 14.52 5.93
N THR A 47 -12.72 15.55 5.12
CA THR A 47 -13.77 16.48 4.70
C THR A 47 -13.93 16.37 3.20
N ILE A 48 -15.15 16.26 2.71
CA ILE A 48 -15.44 16.24 1.27
C ILE A 48 -16.41 17.39 0.97
N ARG A 49 -16.04 18.22 0.00
CA ARG A 49 -16.81 19.39 -0.44
C ARG A 49 -17.06 19.31 -1.93
N MET A 50 -18.31 19.52 -2.33
CA MET A 50 -18.65 19.84 -3.71
C MET A 50 -18.60 21.36 -3.89
N GLU A 51 -17.77 21.83 -4.80
CA GLU A 51 -17.61 23.24 -5.14
C GLU A 51 -18.79 23.74 -6.01
N PRO A 52 -18.99 25.07 -6.16
CA PRO A 52 -20.10 25.62 -6.93
C PRO A 52 -20.20 25.16 -8.39
N THR A 53 -19.09 24.68 -8.97
CA THR A 53 -19.05 24.11 -10.34
C THR A 53 -19.47 22.64 -10.41
N GLY A 54 -19.69 21.98 -9.26
CA GLY A 54 -19.94 20.54 -9.16
C GLY A 54 -18.68 19.69 -9.03
N LYS A 55 -17.49 20.28 -9.20
CA LYS A 55 -16.21 19.63 -8.89
C LYS A 55 -16.11 19.32 -7.40
N ILE A 56 -15.36 18.30 -7.02
CA ILE A 56 -15.28 17.83 -5.63
C ILE A 56 -13.85 17.96 -5.14
N THR A 57 -13.67 18.42 -3.91
CA THR A 57 -12.38 18.42 -3.22
C THR A 57 -12.48 17.56 -1.96
N VAL A 58 -11.58 16.59 -1.83
CA VAL A 58 -11.40 15.80 -0.60
C VAL A 58 -10.17 16.30 0.19
N TYR A 59 -10.41 16.66 1.44
CA TYR A 59 -9.42 17.17 2.38
C TYR A 59 -9.10 16.07 3.38
N VAL A 60 -7.83 15.67 3.46
CA VAL A 60 -7.34 14.64 4.38
C VAL A 60 -6.07 15.12 5.05
N ASN A 61 -5.76 14.66 6.27
CA ASN A 61 -4.55 15.09 6.96
C ASN A 61 -3.28 14.83 6.11
N GLY A 62 -3.23 13.72 5.38
CA GLY A 62 -2.15 13.44 4.43
C GLY A 62 -0.90 12.84 5.07
N GLY A 63 0.25 13.39 4.69
CA GLY A 63 1.57 12.81 4.99
C GLY A 63 2.03 11.81 3.93
N SER A 64 1.58 11.96 2.68
CA SER A 64 2.13 11.14 1.60
C SER A 64 3.60 11.47 1.38
N SER A 65 4.43 10.43 1.34
CA SER A 65 5.86 10.48 1.08
C SER A 65 6.24 9.60 -0.12
N GLY A 66 5.31 9.43 -1.07
CA GLY A 66 5.47 8.57 -2.25
C GLY A 66 4.52 7.37 -2.30
N ASN A 67 3.64 7.22 -1.31
CA ASN A 67 2.61 6.17 -1.27
C ASN A 67 1.29 6.55 -1.97
N SER A 68 1.28 7.69 -2.68
CA SER A 68 0.21 8.12 -3.60
C SER A 68 -1.19 8.24 -2.95
N LEU A 69 -1.24 8.92 -1.80
CA LEU A 69 -2.54 9.30 -1.22
C LEU A 69 -3.30 10.24 -2.18
N GLU A 70 -2.57 11.09 -2.89
CA GLU A 70 -3.09 12.04 -3.86
C GLU A 70 -3.93 11.40 -4.97
N THR A 71 -3.71 10.11 -5.27
CA THR A 71 -4.51 9.37 -6.25
C THR A 71 -5.57 8.52 -5.58
N THR A 72 -5.20 7.77 -4.54
CA THR A 72 -6.10 6.78 -3.92
C THR A 72 -7.30 7.41 -3.23
N VAL A 73 -7.15 8.58 -2.58
CA VAL A 73 -8.29 9.28 -1.95
C VAL A 73 -9.26 9.86 -2.98
N ILE A 74 -8.76 10.23 -4.16
CA ILE A 74 -9.58 10.68 -5.29
C ILE A 74 -10.42 9.50 -5.79
N GLN A 75 -9.81 8.32 -6.01
CA GLN A 75 -10.53 7.10 -6.42
C GLN A 75 -11.63 6.74 -5.42
N LEU A 76 -11.29 6.67 -4.12
CA LEU A 76 -12.26 6.37 -3.06
C LEU A 76 -13.42 7.37 -3.02
N THR A 77 -13.12 8.66 -3.18
CA THR A 77 -14.14 9.72 -3.17
C THR A 77 -15.04 9.63 -4.41
N ALA A 78 -14.44 9.38 -5.58
CA ALA A 78 -15.16 9.20 -6.83
C ALA A 78 -16.13 8.01 -6.74
N ASP A 79 -15.66 6.86 -6.24
CA ASP A 79 -16.48 5.67 -6.06
C ASP A 79 -17.67 5.91 -5.12
N VAL A 80 -17.44 6.53 -3.96
CA VAL A 80 -18.49 6.77 -2.96
C VAL A 80 -19.55 7.74 -3.49
N LEU A 81 -19.15 8.77 -4.25
CA LEU A 81 -20.07 9.78 -4.76
C LEU A 81 -20.66 9.44 -6.13
N GLY A 82 -20.09 8.49 -6.87
CA GLY A 82 -20.40 8.28 -8.29
C GLY A 82 -19.94 9.46 -9.16
N ALA A 83 -18.82 10.09 -8.78
CA ALA A 83 -18.20 11.15 -9.57
C ALA A 83 -17.24 10.56 -10.61
N ASP A 84 -16.99 11.28 -11.69
CA ASP A 84 -15.86 10.96 -12.57
C ASP A 84 -14.54 11.34 -11.87
N PHE A 85 -13.49 10.56 -12.11
CA PHE A 85 -12.17 10.77 -11.48
C PHE A 85 -11.63 12.19 -11.71
N ASP A 86 -11.76 12.71 -12.93
CA ASP A 86 -11.28 14.05 -13.33
C ASP A 86 -12.10 15.22 -12.72
N ASP A 87 -13.19 14.90 -12.04
CA ASP A 87 -14.01 15.87 -11.31
C ASP A 87 -13.64 15.97 -9.83
N VAL A 88 -12.74 15.11 -9.34
CA VAL A 88 -12.34 15.03 -7.95
C VAL A 88 -10.87 15.45 -7.81
N GLY A 89 -10.60 16.39 -6.90
CA GLY A 89 -9.26 16.80 -6.48
C GLY A 89 -9.06 16.58 -4.99
N THR A 90 -7.83 16.78 -4.51
CA THR A 90 -7.51 16.63 -3.08
C THR A 90 -6.61 17.73 -2.55
N ILE A 91 -6.80 18.03 -1.25
CA ILE A 91 -5.89 18.84 -0.45
C ILE A 91 -5.43 17.98 0.73
N GLN A 92 -4.12 17.90 0.94
CA GLN A 92 -3.54 17.10 2.01
C GLN A 92 -2.34 17.80 2.67
N GLY A 93 -2.06 17.51 3.94
CA GLY A 93 -0.87 17.95 4.66
C GLY A 93 -0.95 19.33 5.32
N ASP A 94 -1.96 20.14 5.00
CA ASP A 94 -2.14 21.46 5.60
C ASP A 94 -3.03 21.38 6.84
N THR A 95 -2.43 21.46 8.02
CA THR A 95 -3.12 21.39 9.32
C THR A 95 -4.05 22.57 9.58
N ALA A 96 -3.97 23.65 8.80
CA ALA A 96 -4.91 24.76 8.88
C ALA A 96 -6.24 24.47 8.17
N THR A 97 -6.26 23.56 7.19
CA THR A 97 -7.41 23.35 6.30
C THR A 97 -7.93 21.91 6.29
N THR A 98 -7.09 20.94 6.65
CA THR A 98 -7.44 19.52 6.68
C THR A 98 -7.90 19.08 8.09
N PRO A 99 -8.81 18.08 8.18
CA PRO A 99 -9.21 17.54 9.48
C PRO A 99 -8.04 16.81 10.16
N TYR A 100 -8.09 16.75 11.49
CA TYR A 100 -7.06 16.06 12.28
C TYR A 100 -7.05 14.55 12.00
N GLY A 101 -5.85 13.99 11.90
CA GLY A 101 -5.58 12.58 11.71
C GLY A 101 -4.28 12.15 12.37
N ALA A 102 -3.96 10.87 12.37
CA ALA A 102 -2.68 10.38 12.90
C ALA A 102 -1.56 10.29 11.85
N GLY A 103 -1.88 10.62 10.59
CA GLY A 103 -0.92 10.62 9.49
C GLY A 103 -0.54 9.23 9.00
N THR A 104 0.49 9.20 8.16
CA THR A 104 0.99 8.00 7.47
C THR A 104 2.09 7.31 8.27
N GLN A 105 1.82 6.09 8.74
CA GLN A 105 2.72 5.19 9.48
C GLN A 105 2.04 3.82 9.66
N GLY A 106 2.78 2.76 10.00
CA GLY A 106 2.20 1.46 10.41
C GLY A 106 1.17 0.91 9.42
N SER A 107 1.43 1.12 8.13
CA SER A 107 0.58 0.73 6.99
C SER A 107 -0.91 1.06 7.19
N ARG A 108 -1.21 2.21 7.83
CA ARG A 108 -2.57 2.53 8.25
C ARG A 108 -3.38 3.34 7.23
N SER A 109 -2.71 4.06 6.34
CA SER A 109 -3.37 5.09 5.53
C SER A 109 -4.47 4.51 4.64
N GLY A 110 -4.26 3.33 4.03
CA GLY A 110 -5.28 2.63 3.23
C GLY A 110 -6.60 2.42 3.98
N PRO A 111 -6.66 1.53 4.99
CA PRO A 111 -7.89 1.23 5.71
C PRO A 111 -8.48 2.44 6.45
N MET A 112 -7.64 3.26 7.09
CA MET A 112 -8.13 4.37 7.93
C MET A 112 -8.67 5.54 7.10
N THR A 113 -7.97 5.92 6.03
CA THR A 113 -8.44 7.00 5.14
C THR A 113 -9.65 6.55 4.34
N ALA A 114 -9.69 5.29 3.90
CA ALA A 114 -10.88 4.73 3.25
C ALA A 114 -12.10 4.77 4.16
N GLY A 115 -11.95 4.47 5.45
CA GLY A 115 -13.02 4.62 6.43
C GLY A 115 -13.52 6.07 6.55
N ALA A 116 -12.59 7.03 6.68
CA ALA A 116 -12.93 8.45 6.79
C ALA A 116 -13.61 9.01 5.53
N VAL A 117 -13.09 8.67 4.34
CA VAL A 117 -13.67 9.05 3.05
C VAL A 117 -15.03 8.40 2.85
N SER A 118 -15.20 7.14 3.25
CA SER A 118 -16.49 6.43 3.17
C SER A 118 -17.56 7.09 4.04
N GLU A 119 -17.24 7.43 5.30
CA GLU A 119 -18.19 8.11 6.19
C GLU A 119 -18.53 9.53 5.70
N ALA A 120 -17.52 10.34 5.37
CA ALA A 120 -17.73 11.70 4.86
C ALA A 120 -18.49 11.69 3.53
N GLY A 121 -18.11 10.79 2.63
CA GLY A 121 -18.72 10.63 1.32
C GLY A 121 -20.15 10.13 1.41
N THR A 122 -20.47 9.22 2.34
CA THR A 122 -21.86 8.77 2.57
C THR A 122 -22.74 9.93 3.03
N MET A 123 -22.27 10.73 3.99
CA MET A 123 -23.00 11.92 4.46
C MET A 123 -23.22 12.95 3.33
N LEU A 124 -22.23 13.18 2.48
CA LEU A 124 -22.38 14.07 1.34
C LEU A 124 -23.29 13.47 0.26
N ARG A 125 -23.18 12.16 -0.01
CA ARG A 125 -24.02 11.42 -0.95
C ARG A 125 -25.51 11.56 -0.59
N GLU A 126 -25.86 11.41 0.68
CA GLU A 126 -27.25 11.58 1.15
C GLU A 126 -27.79 12.97 0.83
N LYS A 127 -26.99 14.03 1.01
CA LYS A 127 -27.38 15.40 0.64
C LYS A 127 -27.58 15.54 -0.86
N ILE A 128 -26.66 15.01 -1.67
CA ILE A 128 -26.75 15.04 -3.14
C ILE A 128 -28.02 14.32 -3.61
N VAL A 129 -28.25 13.10 -3.11
CA VAL A 129 -29.43 12.28 -3.45
C VAL A 129 -30.72 12.99 -3.07
N LYS A 130 -30.81 13.55 -1.87
CA LYS A 130 -31.99 14.30 -1.42
C LYS A 130 -32.30 15.51 -2.30
N LEU A 131 -31.27 16.28 -2.66
CA LEU A 131 -31.43 17.43 -3.55
C LEU A 131 -31.82 17.01 -4.97
N ALA A 132 -31.18 15.97 -5.50
CA ALA A 132 -31.48 15.42 -6.82
C ALA A 132 -32.91 14.86 -6.89
N ALA A 133 -33.35 14.12 -5.89
CA ALA A 133 -34.71 13.58 -5.80
C ALA A 133 -35.76 14.69 -5.82
N HIS A 134 -35.53 15.77 -5.06
CA HIS A 134 -36.40 16.95 -5.09
C HIS A 134 -36.45 17.60 -6.46
N ARG A 135 -35.30 17.74 -7.13
CA ARG A 135 -35.19 18.33 -8.47
C ARG A 135 -35.88 17.51 -9.55
N LEU A 136 -35.67 16.19 -9.51
CA LEU A 136 -36.21 15.23 -10.45
C LEU A 136 -37.66 14.86 -10.15
N LYS A 137 -38.19 15.27 -8.99
CA LYS A 137 -39.53 14.97 -8.47
C LYS A 137 -39.78 13.46 -8.37
N VAL A 138 -38.82 12.76 -7.76
CA VAL A 138 -38.84 11.30 -7.52
C VAL A 138 -38.52 11.01 -6.05
N ALA A 139 -38.67 9.76 -5.62
CA ALA A 139 -38.20 9.35 -4.30
C ALA A 139 -36.66 9.24 -4.27
N GLU A 140 -36.05 9.46 -3.11
CA GLU A 140 -34.59 9.33 -2.93
C GLU A 140 -34.07 7.94 -3.34
N SER A 141 -34.86 6.89 -3.09
CA SER A 141 -34.54 5.50 -3.48
C SER A 141 -34.49 5.26 -5.00
N GLU A 142 -35.08 6.17 -5.79
CA GLU A 142 -35.09 6.10 -7.25
C GLU A 142 -33.90 6.83 -7.88
N VAL A 143 -33.06 7.48 -7.08
CA VAL A 143 -31.88 8.20 -7.58
C VAL A 143 -30.65 7.29 -7.55
N GLU A 144 -29.91 7.26 -8.64
CA GLU A 144 -28.56 6.70 -8.71
C GLU A 144 -27.55 7.77 -9.12
N LEU A 145 -26.35 7.70 -8.53
CA LEU A 145 -25.25 8.62 -8.84
C LEU A 145 -24.22 7.88 -9.69
N GLY A 146 -23.72 8.56 -10.72
CA GLY A 146 -22.69 8.06 -11.62
C GLY A 146 -22.31 9.15 -12.63
N HIS A 147 -21.05 9.17 -13.09
CA HIS A 147 -20.56 10.15 -14.05
C HIS A 147 -20.83 11.60 -13.66
N SER A 148 -20.62 11.92 -12.37
CA SER A 148 -20.85 13.24 -11.78
C SER A 148 -22.28 13.76 -12.01
N ARG A 149 -23.25 12.84 -12.04
CA ARG A 149 -24.67 13.08 -12.28
C ARG A 149 -25.50 12.27 -11.30
N ALA A 150 -26.70 12.77 -11.06
CA ALA A 150 -27.78 12.03 -10.42
C ALA A 150 -28.87 11.75 -11.46
N ALA A 151 -29.20 10.47 -11.66
CA ALA A 151 -30.20 10.03 -12.63
C ALA A 151 -31.32 9.23 -11.96
N VAL A 152 -32.49 9.19 -12.59
CA VAL A 152 -33.57 8.28 -12.18
C VAL A 152 -33.22 6.86 -12.64
N ARG A 153 -33.27 5.89 -11.71
CA ARG A 153 -32.97 4.49 -11.98
C ARG A 153 -33.83 3.96 -13.13
N GLY A 154 -33.17 3.43 -14.15
CA GLY A 154 -33.84 2.88 -15.34
C GLY A 154 -34.30 3.93 -16.36
N ASP A 155 -34.08 5.22 -16.11
CA ASP A 155 -34.30 6.31 -17.06
C ASP A 155 -33.18 7.36 -17.01
N PRO A 156 -32.01 7.07 -17.62
CA PRO A 156 -30.86 7.99 -17.64
C PRO A 156 -31.13 9.33 -18.33
N SER A 157 -32.24 9.46 -19.08
CA SER A 157 -32.62 10.73 -19.70
C SER A 157 -33.11 11.76 -18.67
N ARG A 158 -33.62 11.29 -17.53
CA ARG A 158 -34.02 12.11 -16.39
C ARG A 158 -32.87 12.21 -15.40
N GLN A 159 -32.04 13.22 -15.59
CA GLN A 159 -30.83 13.43 -14.80
C GLN A 159 -30.57 14.90 -14.51
N VAL A 160 -29.74 15.14 -13.51
CA VAL A 160 -29.18 16.45 -13.15
C VAL A 160 -27.69 16.26 -12.85
N THR A 161 -26.87 17.17 -13.33
CA THR A 161 -25.42 17.19 -13.07
C THR A 161 -25.12 17.63 -11.64
N PHE A 162 -23.95 17.25 -11.13
CA PHE A 162 -23.45 17.79 -9.86
C PHE A 162 -23.31 19.31 -9.90
N GLY A 163 -22.93 19.88 -11.05
CA GLY A 163 -22.87 21.33 -11.24
C GLY A 163 -24.23 22.02 -11.10
N GLU A 164 -25.29 21.45 -11.68
CA GLU A 164 -26.65 21.97 -11.49
C GLU A 164 -27.13 21.83 -10.04
N LEU A 165 -26.78 20.74 -9.35
CA LEU A 165 -27.10 20.58 -7.93
C LEU A 165 -26.34 21.59 -7.06
N ALA A 166 -25.07 21.83 -7.36
CA ALA A 166 -24.25 22.82 -6.67
C ALA A 166 -24.78 24.24 -6.87
N ASP A 167 -25.11 24.64 -8.11
CA ASP A 167 -25.70 25.95 -8.39
C ASP A 167 -26.94 26.21 -7.53
N VAL A 168 -27.78 25.19 -7.38
CA VAL A 168 -28.98 25.27 -6.55
C VAL A 168 -28.66 25.47 -5.08
N ALA A 169 -27.71 24.70 -4.55
CA ALA A 169 -27.32 24.81 -3.15
C ALA A 169 -26.68 26.16 -2.83
N TYR A 170 -25.82 26.67 -3.71
CA TYR A 170 -25.02 27.87 -3.45
C TYR A 170 -25.72 29.18 -3.86
N TYR A 171 -26.48 29.20 -4.95
CA TYR A 171 -27.02 30.43 -5.54
C TYR A 171 -28.55 30.50 -5.56
N SER A 172 -29.24 29.36 -5.42
CA SER A 172 -30.70 29.31 -5.40
C SER A 172 -31.27 28.55 -4.18
N PRO A 173 -30.88 28.91 -2.93
CA PRO A 173 -31.25 28.16 -1.73
C PRO A 173 -32.77 28.09 -1.48
N GLN A 174 -33.55 29.03 -2.01
CA GLN A 174 -35.02 28.99 -1.99
C GLN A 174 -35.62 27.82 -2.77
N GLN A 175 -34.84 27.14 -3.61
CA GLN A 175 -35.23 25.96 -4.37
C GLN A 175 -34.73 24.65 -3.72
N LEU A 176 -34.20 24.71 -2.49
CA LEU A 176 -33.82 23.54 -1.72
C LEU A 176 -35.04 22.86 -1.09
N PRO A 177 -34.96 21.54 -0.81
CA PRO A 177 -35.93 20.86 0.04
C PRO A 177 -36.09 21.57 1.38
N ALA A 178 -37.33 21.59 1.91
CA ALA A 178 -37.60 22.19 3.21
C ALA A 178 -36.70 21.59 4.31
N GLY A 179 -36.05 22.45 5.09
CA GLY A 179 -35.15 22.06 6.18
C GLY A 179 -33.78 21.56 5.74
N MET A 180 -33.45 21.55 4.44
CA MET A 180 -32.11 21.25 3.97
C MET A 180 -31.21 22.49 4.07
N SER A 181 -30.03 22.31 4.66
CA SER A 181 -28.99 23.34 4.69
C SER A 181 -28.35 23.51 3.30
N PRO A 182 -28.00 24.74 2.87
CA PRO A 182 -27.36 25.03 1.58
C PRO A 182 -25.86 24.66 1.55
N ASN A 183 -25.46 23.55 2.19
CA ASN A 183 -24.07 23.11 2.24
C ASN A 183 -23.88 21.72 1.62
N LEU A 184 -23.07 21.65 0.56
CA LEU A 184 -22.63 20.40 -0.06
C LEU A 184 -21.23 20.04 0.45
N GLU A 185 -21.12 19.92 1.77
CA GLU A 185 -19.91 19.54 2.48
C GLU A 185 -20.25 18.58 3.62
N ALA A 186 -19.36 17.63 3.87
CA ALA A 186 -19.43 16.74 5.04
C ALA A 186 -18.02 16.46 5.58
N THR A 187 -17.92 16.36 6.90
CA THR A 187 -16.68 16.00 7.61
C THR A 187 -16.96 14.80 8.48
N ALA A 188 -16.09 13.80 8.41
CA ALA A 188 -16.11 12.62 9.25
C ALA A 188 -14.78 12.45 9.97
N ARG A 189 -14.86 11.79 11.13
CA ARG A 189 -13.70 11.27 11.83
C ARG A 189 -13.94 9.80 12.13
N PHE A 190 -13.48 8.96 11.21
CA PHE A 190 -13.63 7.53 11.29
C PHE A 190 -12.85 7.00 12.48
N ASN A 191 -13.48 6.15 13.28
CA ASN A 191 -12.84 5.38 14.35
C ASN A 191 -12.94 3.90 13.98
N SER A 192 -11.80 3.25 13.73
CA SER A 192 -11.82 1.85 13.33
C SER A 192 -12.35 0.98 14.48
N PRO A 193 -13.39 0.15 14.25
CA PRO A 193 -13.89 -0.76 15.27
C PRO A 193 -12.90 -1.90 15.57
N ASN A 194 -11.89 -2.08 14.69
CA ASN A 194 -10.83 -3.08 14.87
C ASN A 194 -9.49 -2.36 15.08
N PRO A 195 -8.72 -2.74 16.11
CA PRO A 195 -7.45 -2.08 16.42
C PRO A 195 -6.35 -2.38 15.41
N ILE A 196 -6.47 -3.48 14.66
CA ILE A 196 -5.49 -3.99 13.69
C ILE A 196 -6.22 -4.57 12.48
N HIS A 197 -5.63 -4.37 11.30
CA HIS A 197 -6.05 -4.95 10.02
C HIS A 197 -4.94 -5.90 9.55
N TRP A 198 -5.24 -7.20 9.47
CA TRP A 198 -4.21 -8.21 9.21
C TRP A 198 -3.98 -8.43 7.71
N ALA A 199 -2.83 -8.00 7.21
CA ALA A 199 -2.30 -8.36 5.89
C ALA A 199 -1.37 -9.57 6.01
N ASN A 200 -1.09 -10.24 4.90
CA ASN A 200 -0.13 -11.34 4.87
C ASN A 200 0.50 -11.45 3.50
N ALA A 201 1.74 -11.92 3.44
CA ALA A 201 2.35 -12.27 2.17
C ALA A 201 3.30 -13.45 2.30
N THR A 202 3.65 -14.01 1.16
CA THR A 202 4.75 -14.97 1.00
C THR A 202 5.72 -14.46 -0.06
N HIS A 203 6.96 -14.24 0.36
CA HIS A 203 8.09 -13.96 -0.50
C HIS A 203 8.79 -15.27 -0.87
N ALA A 204 9.26 -15.37 -2.11
CA ALA A 204 10.15 -16.41 -2.57
C ALA A 204 11.32 -15.77 -3.32
N CYS A 205 12.54 -16.17 -2.97
CA CYS A 205 13.77 -15.68 -3.55
C CYS A 205 14.62 -16.87 -3.98
N THR A 206 15.13 -16.85 -5.21
CA THR A 206 16.20 -17.76 -5.63
C THR A 206 17.50 -16.99 -5.79
N CYS A 207 18.61 -17.61 -5.44
CA CYS A 207 19.94 -17.01 -5.58
C CYS A 207 21.00 -18.03 -5.99
N GLU A 208 22.12 -17.52 -6.48
CA GLU A 208 23.38 -18.24 -6.60
C GLU A 208 24.41 -17.59 -5.67
N VAL A 209 25.18 -18.42 -4.95
CA VAL A 209 26.30 -17.99 -4.12
C VAL A 209 27.60 -18.46 -4.73
N ASP A 210 28.48 -17.53 -5.09
CA ASP A 210 29.86 -17.84 -5.44
C ASP A 210 30.66 -18.05 -4.15
N THR A 211 31.05 -19.28 -3.87
CA THR A 211 31.75 -19.65 -2.63
C THR A 211 33.21 -19.19 -2.59
N ALA A 212 33.80 -18.82 -3.73
CA ALA A 212 35.15 -18.27 -3.78
C ALA A 212 35.18 -16.77 -3.45
N THR A 213 34.15 -16.03 -3.84
CA THR A 213 34.09 -14.56 -3.65
C THR A 213 33.09 -14.13 -2.57
N GLY A 214 32.18 -15.01 -2.16
CA GLY A 214 31.03 -14.68 -1.32
C GLY A 214 29.93 -13.90 -2.04
N LYS A 215 30.05 -13.66 -3.35
CA LYS A 215 29.06 -12.88 -4.10
C LYS A 215 27.74 -13.64 -4.18
N VAL A 216 26.66 -12.96 -3.80
CA VAL A 216 25.28 -13.44 -3.98
C VAL A 216 24.69 -12.79 -5.24
N THR A 217 24.11 -13.59 -6.12
CA THR A 217 23.34 -13.12 -7.27
C THR A 217 21.89 -13.56 -7.10
N LEU A 218 20.96 -12.61 -6.98
CA LEU A 218 19.53 -12.90 -6.94
C LEU A 218 19.05 -13.24 -8.35
N LEU A 219 18.43 -14.41 -8.52
CA LEU A 219 18.03 -14.92 -9.84
C LEU A 219 16.57 -14.61 -10.16
N ARG A 220 15.69 -14.74 -9.15
CA ARG A 220 14.25 -14.51 -9.29
C ARG A 220 13.66 -14.10 -7.95
N TYR A 221 12.70 -13.19 -7.99
CA TYR A 221 12.02 -12.70 -6.79
C TYR A 221 10.52 -12.63 -7.00
N ILE A 222 9.76 -13.27 -6.12
CA ILE A 222 8.30 -13.36 -6.20
C ILE A 222 7.70 -12.92 -4.87
N VAL A 223 6.68 -12.08 -4.90
CA VAL A 223 5.87 -11.73 -3.74
C VAL A 223 4.42 -12.08 -4.03
N SER A 224 3.81 -12.91 -3.18
CA SER A 224 2.38 -13.19 -3.20
C SER A 224 1.74 -12.59 -1.97
N GLU A 225 0.91 -11.55 -2.12
CA GLU A 225 0.39 -10.76 -1.01
C GLU A 225 -1.15 -10.73 -0.97
N ASP A 226 -1.68 -10.64 0.25
CA ASP A 226 -3.08 -10.41 0.57
C ASP A 226 -3.28 -9.13 1.37
N VAL A 227 -3.71 -8.09 0.64
CA VAL A 227 -4.04 -6.76 1.14
C VAL A 227 -5.55 -6.47 1.07
N GLY A 228 -6.36 -7.52 0.92
CA GLY A 228 -7.78 -7.38 0.60
C GLY A 228 -7.98 -6.75 -0.80
N PRO A 229 -9.15 -6.16 -1.06
CA PRO A 229 -9.36 -5.38 -2.27
C PRO A 229 -8.31 -4.27 -2.40
N MET A 230 -7.75 -4.10 -3.60
CA MET A 230 -6.78 -3.04 -3.86
C MET A 230 -7.48 -1.77 -4.35
N ILE A 231 -7.23 -0.63 -3.69
CA ILE A 231 -7.70 0.68 -4.18
C ILE A 231 -7.11 0.96 -5.57
N ASN A 232 -5.81 0.65 -5.73
CA ASN A 232 -5.09 0.82 -6.97
C ASN A 232 -3.99 -0.24 -7.09
N PRO A 233 -4.15 -1.25 -7.97
CA PRO A 233 -3.16 -2.32 -8.12
C PRO A 233 -1.76 -1.83 -8.48
N ALA A 234 -1.63 -0.78 -9.31
CA ALA A 234 -0.32 -0.25 -9.71
C ALA A 234 0.42 0.40 -8.53
N ILE A 235 -0.30 1.09 -7.64
CA ILE A 235 0.29 1.68 -6.42
C ILE A 235 0.69 0.56 -5.45
N VAL A 236 -0.15 -0.47 -5.31
CA VAL A 236 0.14 -1.65 -4.47
C VAL A 236 1.42 -2.35 -4.94
N GLU A 237 1.52 -2.68 -6.23
CA GLU A 237 2.74 -3.30 -6.79
C GLU A 237 3.97 -2.41 -6.63
N GLY A 238 3.82 -1.09 -6.77
CA GLY A 238 4.89 -0.14 -6.50
C GLY A 238 5.38 -0.13 -5.05
N GLN A 239 4.47 -0.26 -4.07
CA GLN A 239 4.83 -0.39 -2.65
C GLN A 239 5.55 -1.71 -2.38
N ILE A 240 5.05 -2.82 -2.93
CA ILE A 240 5.68 -4.14 -2.84
C ILE A 240 7.10 -4.09 -3.39
N ALA A 241 7.27 -3.47 -4.57
CA ALA A 241 8.57 -3.32 -5.20
C ALA A 241 9.55 -2.54 -4.32
N GLY A 242 9.15 -1.35 -3.87
CA GLY A 242 9.98 -0.47 -3.06
C GLY A 242 10.40 -1.12 -1.73
N GLY A 243 9.44 -1.70 -1.00
CA GLY A 243 9.74 -2.39 0.26
C GLY A 243 10.64 -3.62 0.06
N THR A 244 10.42 -4.38 -1.00
CA THR A 244 11.26 -5.55 -1.33
C THR A 244 12.70 -5.12 -1.63
N VAL A 245 12.90 -4.04 -2.39
CA VAL A 245 14.23 -3.47 -2.66
C VAL A 245 14.91 -3.06 -1.35
N GLN A 246 14.19 -2.37 -0.45
CA GLN A 246 14.73 -1.95 0.85
C GLN A 246 15.20 -3.15 1.68
N GLY A 247 14.42 -4.22 1.78
CA GLY A 247 14.86 -5.38 2.55
C GLY A 247 15.92 -6.23 1.84
N ILE A 248 16.04 -6.20 0.50
CA ILE A 248 17.23 -6.73 -0.20
C ILE A 248 18.47 -5.94 0.22
N GLY A 249 18.37 -4.60 0.29
CA GLY A 249 19.42 -3.72 0.80
C GLY A 249 19.84 -4.09 2.21
N GLY A 250 18.89 -4.18 3.15
CA GLY A 250 19.14 -4.63 4.52
C GLY A 250 19.73 -6.04 4.64
N ALA A 251 19.41 -6.94 3.70
CA ALA A 251 19.93 -8.30 3.70
C ALA A 251 21.39 -8.40 3.22
N LEU A 252 21.77 -7.61 2.20
CA LEU A 252 23.02 -7.82 1.46
C LEU A 252 24.03 -6.68 1.57
N LEU A 253 23.57 -5.45 1.81
CA LEU A 253 24.35 -4.24 1.52
C LEU A 253 24.43 -3.27 2.71
N GLU A 254 23.29 -2.90 3.28
CA GLU A 254 23.16 -1.79 4.21
C GLU A 254 23.73 -2.15 5.59
N ASN A 255 24.61 -1.29 6.11
CA ASN A 255 25.23 -1.50 7.42
C ASN A 255 25.60 -0.17 8.10
N LEU A 256 25.03 0.09 9.29
CA LEU A 256 25.34 1.26 10.11
C LEU A 256 26.39 0.90 11.17
N VAL A 257 27.65 0.80 10.73
CA VAL A 257 28.76 0.42 11.60
C VAL A 257 29.27 1.61 12.42
N TYR A 258 29.66 1.33 13.66
CA TYR A 258 30.36 2.25 14.55
C TYR A 258 31.73 1.66 14.91
N ASP A 259 32.75 2.50 15.10
CA ASP A 259 34.02 2.07 15.67
C ASP A 259 33.97 1.94 17.20
N ASP A 260 35.09 1.50 17.81
CA ASP A 260 35.20 1.28 19.26
C ASP A 260 35.04 2.57 20.09
N ASP A 261 35.24 3.74 19.49
CA ASP A 261 35.04 5.04 20.11
C ASP A 261 33.60 5.58 19.91
N GLY A 262 32.77 4.86 19.15
CA GLY A 262 31.38 5.22 18.86
C GLY A 262 31.21 6.22 17.71
N ASN A 263 32.21 6.38 16.84
CA ASN A 263 32.06 7.18 15.62
C ASN A 263 31.32 6.37 14.53
N PRO A 264 30.35 6.97 13.81
CA PRO A 264 29.70 6.31 12.69
C PRO A 264 30.69 6.18 11.51
N LEU A 265 30.84 4.97 10.98
CA LEU A 265 31.72 4.69 9.85
C LEU A 265 31.00 4.81 8.50
N ALA A 266 29.69 4.51 8.46
CA ALA A 266 28.87 4.62 7.26
C ALA A 266 28.15 5.97 7.20
N THR A 267 28.84 7.03 6.75
CA THR A 267 28.29 8.40 6.72
C THR A 267 28.00 8.94 5.32
N THR A 268 28.32 8.17 4.28
CA THR A 268 28.10 8.52 2.87
C THR A 268 27.58 7.32 2.09
N PHE A 269 27.06 7.52 0.87
CA PHE A 269 26.67 6.41 -0.01
C PHE A 269 27.85 5.65 -0.64
N VAL A 270 29.10 6.04 -0.34
CA VAL A 270 30.26 5.18 -0.64
C VAL A 270 30.31 4.00 0.33
N ASP A 271 29.90 4.23 1.59
CA ASP A 271 30.00 3.27 2.69
C ASP A 271 28.64 2.64 3.01
N TYR A 272 27.56 3.40 2.88
CA TYR A 272 26.18 2.93 3.01
C TYR A 272 25.63 2.56 1.64
N LEU A 273 25.82 1.30 1.27
CA LEU A 273 25.46 0.79 -0.05
C LEU A 273 23.95 0.60 -0.16
N LEU A 274 23.33 1.36 -1.06
CA LEU A 274 21.94 1.16 -1.46
C LEU A 274 21.87 0.23 -2.68
N PRO A 275 20.84 -0.64 -2.78
CA PRO A 275 20.63 -1.44 -3.97
C PRO A 275 20.49 -0.57 -5.23
N THR A 276 21.08 -1.03 -6.34
CA THR A 276 20.84 -0.44 -7.65
C THR A 276 20.09 -1.43 -8.55
N ALA A 277 19.81 -1.01 -9.79
CA ALA A 277 19.13 -1.85 -10.77
C ALA A 277 19.93 -3.13 -11.15
N THR A 278 21.21 -3.22 -10.81
CA THR A 278 22.03 -4.42 -11.11
C THR A 278 21.95 -5.49 -10.04
N GLU A 279 21.55 -5.14 -8.81
CA GLU A 279 21.46 -6.09 -7.69
C GLU A 279 20.06 -6.70 -7.56
N VAL A 280 19.02 -6.00 -8.04
CA VAL A 280 17.62 -6.39 -7.84
C VAL A 280 17.03 -6.94 -9.14
N PRO A 281 16.55 -8.21 -9.16
CA PRO A 281 15.86 -8.77 -10.30
C PRO A 281 14.45 -8.15 -10.44
N LEU A 282 13.80 -8.37 -11.57
CA LEU A 282 12.38 -8.05 -11.70
C LEU A 282 11.58 -8.80 -10.61
N ILE A 283 10.68 -8.07 -9.95
CA ILE A 283 9.81 -8.62 -8.91
C ILE A 283 8.50 -9.06 -9.56
N GLU A 284 8.13 -10.32 -9.33
CA GLU A 284 6.87 -10.89 -9.80
C GLU A 284 5.81 -10.84 -8.69
N TYR A 285 4.60 -10.44 -9.04
CA TYR A 285 3.50 -10.24 -8.09
C TYR A 285 2.42 -11.32 -8.22
N GLY A 286 2.00 -11.86 -7.09
CA GLY A 286 0.77 -12.63 -6.93
C GLY A 286 -0.15 -11.91 -5.96
N HIS A 287 -1.43 -11.81 -6.29
CA HIS A 287 -2.42 -11.15 -5.43
C HIS A 287 -3.46 -12.14 -4.94
N VAL A 288 -3.79 -12.05 -3.66
CA VAL A 288 -4.90 -12.73 -3.02
C VAL A 288 -5.76 -11.67 -2.36
N GLU A 289 -7.08 -11.70 -2.55
CA GLU A 289 -7.95 -10.65 -2.01
C GLU A 289 -8.91 -11.24 -0.99
N ILE A 290 -8.50 -11.24 0.29
CA ILE A 290 -9.40 -11.58 1.40
C ILE A 290 -9.74 -10.29 2.12
N PRO A 291 -10.98 -9.78 2.03
CA PRO A 291 -11.36 -8.52 2.67
C PRO A 291 -11.04 -8.50 4.18
N GLY A 292 -10.42 -7.41 4.61
CA GLY A 292 -10.22 -7.07 6.01
C GLY A 292 -11.48 -6.50 6.67
N PRO A 293 -11.41 -6.11 7.95
CA PRO A 293 -12.51 -5.42 8.62
C PRO A 293 -12.69 -3.98 8.12
N GLY A 294 -13.91 -3.45 8.23
CA GLY A 294 -14.19 -2.03 7.97
C GLY A 294 -14.60 -1.71 6.52
N PRO A 295 -14.87 -0.42 6.22
CA PRO A 295 -15.39 -0.02 4.92
C PRO A 295 -14.48 -0.43 3.75
N GLY A 296 -15.06 -1.11 2.75
CA GLY A 296 -14.33 -1.60 1.57
C GLY A 296 -13.41 -2.80 1.82
N GLY A 297 -13.18 -3.20 3.07
CA GLY A 297 -12.33 -4.34 3.40
C GLY A 297 -10.84 -4.17 3.07
N TYR A 298 -10.38 -2.93 2.91
CA TYR A 298 -9.00 -2.58 2.60
C TYR A 298 -8.05 -2.95 3.75
N LYS A 299 -6.81 -3.35 3.43
CA LYS A 299 -5.70 -3.55 4.39
C LYS A 299 -4.48 -2.68 3.97
N GLY A 300 -3.45 -2.64 4.81
CA GLY A 300 -2.19 -1.96 4.49
C GLY A 300 -1.20 -2.84 3.70
N VAL A 301 -0.26 -2.21 2.98
CA VAL A 301 0.76 -2.88 2.15
C VAL A 301 2.16 -2.22 2.22
N GLY A 302 2.30 -1.12 2.96
CA GLY A 302 3.45 -0.23 2.82
C GLY A 302 4.78 -0.83 3.31
N GLU A 303 4.74 -1.64 4.37
CA GLU A 303 5.94 -2.13 5.07
C GLU A 303 6.25 -3.60 4.76
N GLY A 304 5.26 -4.36 4.29
CA GLY A 304 5.33 -5.80 4.02
C GLY A 304 6.55 -6.24 3.21
N GLY A 305 6.88 -5.48 2.16
CA GLY A 305 8.05 -5.74 1.33
C GLY A 305 9.36 -5.79 2.11
N ALA A 306 9.57 -4.87 3.05
CA ALA A 306 10.79 -4.81 3.86
C ALA A 306 10.81 -5.89 4.96
N ILE A 307 9.63 -6.30 5.45
CA ILE A 307 9.47 -7.37 6.44
C ILE A 307 9.81 -8.73 5.81
N GLY A 308 9.18 -9.04 4.68
CA GLY A 308 9.27 -10.36 4.07
C GLY A 308 10.59 -10.61 3.35
N SER A 309 11.24 -9.56 2.84
CA SER A 309 12.34 -9.75 1.91
C SER A 309 13.67 -10.16 2.52
N VAL A 310 14.02 -9.60 3.68
CA VAL A 310 15.24 -9.95 4.42
C VAL A 310 15.32 -11.46 4.68
N PRO A 311 14.34 -12.10 5.37
CA PRO A 311 14.38 -13.54 5.60
C PRO A 311 14.30 -14.37 4.31
N ALA A 312 13.60 -13.92 3.26
CA ALA A 312 13.55 -14.67 2.00
C ALA A 312 14.94 -14.76 1.34
N VAL A 313 15.69 -13.65 1.33
CA VAL A 313 17.06 -13.62 0.79
C VAL A 313 18.01 -14.47 1.64
N ILE A 314 17.97 -14.31 2.96
CA ILE A 314 18.87 -15.06 3.86
C ILE A 314 18.57 -16.56 3.85
N ASN A 315 17.29 -16.94 3.79
CA ASN A 315 16.91 -18.35 3.63
C ASN A 315 17.38 -18.91 2.29
N ALA A 316 17.40 -18.12 1.22
CA ALA A 316 17.92 -18.56 -0.07
C ALA A 316 19.44 -18.78 0.00
N ILE A 317 20.17 -17.88 0.64
CA ILE A 317 21.62 -18.03 0.87
C ILE A 317 21.90 -19.27 1.73
N ASN A 318 21.16 -19.46 2.82
CA ASN A 318 21.32 -20.62 3.70
C ASN A 318 20.95 -21.94 2.99
N ASP A 319 19.93 -21.96 2.14
CA ASP A 319 19.61 -23.13 1.31
C ASP A 319 20.72 -23.44 0.30
N ALA A 320 21.34 -22.41 -0.30
CA ALA A 320 22.50 -22.58 -1.19
C ALA A 320 23.74 -23.13 -0.47
N LEU A 321 23.99 -22.67 0.76
CA LEU A 321 25.15 -23.05 1.56
C LEU A 321 24.95 -24.33 2.39
N ALA A 322 23.73 -24.86 2.47
CA ALA A 322 23.40 -26.05 3.25
C ALA A 322 24.29 -27.28 2.95
N PRO A 323 24.68 -27.58 1.69
CA PRO A 323 25.61 -28.69 1.40
C PRO A 323 27.00 -28.55 2.04
N LEU A 324 27.38 -27.34 2.44
CA LEU A 324 28.64 -27.03 3.11
C LEU A 324 28.53 -27.04 4.64
N GLY A 325 27.32 -27.25 5.19
CA GLY A 325 27.09 -27.33 6.63
C GLY A 325 27.17 -25.99 7.37
N VAL A 326 27.06 -24.86 6.65
CA VAL A 326 27.14 -23.51 7.24
C VAL A 326 25.82 -22.75 7.13
N ALA A 327 25.62 -21.75 7.99
CA ALA A 327 24.46 -20.87 7.94
C ALA A 327 24.82 -19.43 8.34
N MET A 328 24.40 -18.48 7.50
CA MET A 328 24.37 -17.06 7.80
C MET A 328 23.33 -16.76 8.87
N THR A 329 23.78 -16.13 9.95
CA THR A 329 22.95 -15.73 11.10
C THR A 329 23.12 -14.25 11.46
N ARG A 330 23.93 -13.52 10.69
CA ARG A 330 24.22 -12.09 10.86
C ARG A 330 24.01 -11.35 9.56
N LEU A 331 23.56 -10.11 9.67
CA LEU A 331 23.36 -9.19 8.57
C LEU A 331 24.40 -8.07 8.61
N PRO A 332 24.70 -7.45 7.45
CA PRO A 332 24.33 -7.93 6.12
C PRO A 332 25.11 -9.21 5.75
N ALA A 333 24.54 -10.04 4.87
CA ALA A 333 25.24 -11.17 4.24
C ALA A 333 26.19 -10.67 3.13
N SER A 334 27.16 -9.85 3.54
CA SER A 334 28.16 -9.30 2.64
C SER A 334 29.08 -10.39 2.08
N PRO A 335 29.74 -10.17 0.92
CA PRO A 335 30.71 -11.14 0.39
C PRO A 335 31.80 -11.53 1.40
N ALA A 336 32.35 -10.54 2.13
CA ALA A 336 33.35 -10.78 3.16
C ALA A 336 32.82 -11.63 4.32
N SER A 337 31.56 -11.42 4.73
CA SER A 337 30.92 -12.20 5.78
C SER A 337 30.71 -13.67 5.36
N ILE A 338 30.31 -13.90 4.11
CA ILE A 338 30.11 -15.25 3.56
C ILE A 338 31.45 -15.99 3.45
N VAL A 339 32.49 -15.34 2.90
CA VAL A 339 33.83 -15.94 2.82
C VAL A 339 34.37 -16.29 4.20
N SER A 340 34.25 -15.38 5.17
CA SER A 340 34.71 -15.64 6.55
C SER A 340 34.00 -16.85 7.16
N LEU A 341 32.68 -16.97 6.96
CA LEU A 341 31.90 -18.12 7.43
C LEU A 341 32.39 -19.44 6.82
N LEU A 342 32.70 -19.45 5.52
CA LEU A 342 33.19 -20.64 4.82
C LEU A 342 34.59 -21.04 5.26
N GLU A 343 35.48 -20.06 5.49
CA GLU A 343 36.83 -20.32 6.02
C GLU A 343 36.79 -20.88 7.44
N GLU A 344 35.93 -20.36 8.31
CA GLU A 344 35.75 -20.86 9.68
C GLU A 344 35.27 -22.31 9.72
N ALA A 345 34.36 -22.69 8.82
CA ALA A 345 33.85 -24.06 8.73
C ALA A 345 34.85 -25.06 8.11
N SER A 346 35.85 -24.56 7.40
CA SER A 346 36.90 -25.38 6.77
C SER A 346 38.08 -25.68 7.72
N ARG A 347 38.09 -25.11 8.92
CA ARG A 347 39.10 -25.33 9.97
C ARG A 347 38.71 -26.47 10.90
#